data_AF-A0A085FD28-F1
#
_entry.id   AF-A0A085FD28-F1
#
_cell.length_a   1.000
_cell.length_b   1.000
_cell.length_c   1.000
_cell.angle_alpha   90.00
_cell.angle_beta   90.00
_cell.angle_gamma   90.00
#
_symmetry.space_group_name_H-M   'P 1'
#
loop_
_entity.id
_entity.type
_entity.pdbx_description
1 polymer ?
#
loop_
_entity_poly.entity_id
_entity_poly.type
_entity_poly.pdbx_seq_one_letter_code
_entity_poly.pdbx_strand_id
1 'polypeptide(L)' 'MAKQPEALATFAAAARKGGKKPDDIGLTATPETAPLPGDSEEEAKAATKVLREGVLKKDEGADEAIDKLPDRTRDL' A
#
# COMPACT_ATOMS: atom_id res chain seq x y z
N MET A 1 2.23 -3.88 32.09
CA MET A 1 2.24 -3.24 30.75
C MET A 1 1.30 -4.03 29.85
N ALA A 2 0.31 -3.39 29.22
CA ALA A 2 -0.62 -4.09 28.33
C ALA A 2 0.15 -4.64 27.14
N LYS A 3 0.14 -5.97 26.95
CA LYS A 3 0.92 -6.68 25.92
C LYS A 3 0.47 -6.37 24.48
N GLN A 4 -0.69 -5.72 24.29
CA GLN A 4 -1.31 -5.45 22.99
C GLN A 4 -2.16 -4.17 23.05
N PRO A 5 -1.54 -2.98 22.92
CA PRO A 5 -2.26 -1.70 22.99
C PRO A 5 -3.31 -1.54 21.87
N GLU A 6 -3.09 -2.12 20.69
CA GLU A 6 -4.00 -2.07 19.54
C GLU A 6 -5.28 -2.89 19.80
N ALA A 7 -5.16 -4.05 20.44
CA ALA A 7 -6.29 -4.87 20.84
C ALA A 7 -7.16 -4.15 21.88
N LEU A 8 -6.53 -3.44 22.82
CA LEU A 8 -7.22 -2.62 23.82
C LEU A 8 -7.93 -1.43 23.19
N ALA A 9 -7.29 -0.74 22.23
CA ALA A 9 -7.89 0.36 21.50
C ALA A 9 -9.13 -0.11 20.70
N THR A 10 -9.01 -1.26 20.03
CA THR A 10 -10.12 -1.88 19.28
C THR A 10 -11.28 -2.26 20.20
N PHE A 11 -10.99 -2.85 21.35
CA PHE A 11 -11.99 -3.20 22.36
C PHE A 11 -12.72 -1.97 22.90
N ALA A 12 -11.97 -0.92 23.26
CA ALA A 12 -12.56 0.33 23.74
C ALA A 12 -13.43 1.02 22.68
N ALA A 13 -13.02 0.98 21.41
CA ALA A 13 -13.81 1.51 20.29
C ALA A 13 -15.10 0.70 20.07
N ALA A 14 -15.03 -0.63 20.12
CA ALA A 14 -16.20 -1.50 19.98
C ALA A 14 -17.20 -1.35 21.15
N ALA A 15 -16.70 -1.20 22.39
CA ALA A 15 -17.54 -0.97 23.56
C ALA A 15 -18.39 0.31 23.43
N ARG A 16 -17.81 1.38 22.85
CA ARG A 16 -18.54 2.64 22.59
C ARG A 16 -19.59 2.53 21.48
N LYS A 17 -19.46 1.57 20.56
CA LYS A 17 -20.41 1.30 19.46
C LYS A 17 -21.39 0.14 19.77
N GLY A 18 -21.68 -0.12 21.04
CA GLY A 18 -22.64 -1.16 21.44
C GLY A 18 -22.18 -2.59 21.16
N GLY A 19 -20.86 -2.84 21.21
CA GLY A 19 -20.26 -4.15 20.96
C GLY A 19 -20.05 -4.48 19.47
N LYS A 20 -20.39 -3.56 18.56
CA LYS A 20 -20.09 -3.71 17.13
C LYS A 20 -18.69 -3.17 16.82
N LYS A 21 -17.94 -3.91 16.01
CA LYS A 21 -16.66 -3.45 15.47
C LYS A 21 -16.90 -2.16 14.67
N PRO A 22 -16.08 -1.12 14.84
CA PRO A 22 -16.15 0.07 13.98
C PRO A 22 -15.92 -0.31 12.51
N ASP A 23 -16.73 0.22 11.59
CA ASP A 23 -16.67 -0.09 10.15
C ASP A 23 -15.33 0.29 9.51
N ASP A 24 -14.66 1.30 10.09
CA ASP A 24 -13.33 1.79 9.76
C ASP A 24 -12.19 0.88 10.24
N ILE A 25 -12.47 -0.07 11.13
CA ILE A 25 -11.51 -1.08 11.60
C ILE A 25 -11.89 -2.39 10.93
N GLY A 26 -11.13 -2.84 9.92
CA GLY A 26 -11.59 -3.88 8.99
C GLY A 26 -10.46 -4.58 8.24
N LEU A 27 -10.82 -5.63 7.49
CA LEU A 27 -9.99 -6.15 6.40
C LEU A 27 -10.38 -5.51 5.06
N THR A 28 -11.38 -4.65 5.07
CA THR A 28 -11.80 -3.87 3.90
C THR A 28 -10.83 -2.73 3.70
N ALA A 29 -10.42 -2.51 2.46
CA ALA A 29 -9.52 -1.42 2.14
C ALA A 29 -10.20 -0.05 2.35
N THR A 30 -9.46 0.88 2.96
CA THR A 30 -9.83 2.29 3.13
C THR A 30 -9.30 3.12 1.95
N PRO A 31 -9.70 4.38 1.73
CA PRO A 31 -9.12 5.21 0.67
C PRO A 31 -7.58 5.29 0.72
N GLU A 32 -7.00 5.24 1.91
CA GLU A 32 -5.55 5.31 2.15
C GLU A 32 -4.83 3.99 1.84
N THR A 33 -5.55 2.87 1.73
CA THR A 33 -4.99 1.51 1.57
C THR A 33 -5.56 0.75 0.37
N ALA A 34 -6.66 1.24 -0.22
CA ALA A 34 -7.25 0.71 -1.44
C ALA A 34 -6.22 0.70 -2.56
N PRO A 35 -6.24 -0.26 -3.50
CA PRO A 35 -5.32 -0.25 -4.62
C PRO A 35 -5.51 1.02 -5.47
N LEU A 36 -4.43 1.53 -6.04
CA LEU A 36 -4.54 2.53 -7.10
C LEU A 36 -4.96 1.81 -8.39
N PRO A 37 -5.85 2.42 -9.22
CA PRO A 37 -6.13 1.90 -10.54
C PRO A 37 -4.87 1.99 -11.40
N GLY A 38 -4.49 0.89 -12.07
CA GLY A 38 -3.29 0.79 -12.90
C GLY A 38 -3.31 -0.44 -13.81
N ASP A 39 -2.28 -0.58 -14.65
CA ASP A 39 -2.08 -1.74 -15.53
C ASP A 39 -0.97 -2.65 -14.98
N SER A 40 -1.36 -3.87 -14.59
CA SER A 40 -0.42 -4.87 -14.06
C SER A 40 0.67 -5.27 -15.06
N GLU A 41 0.43 -5.17 -16.37
CA GLU A 41 1.45 -5.46 -17.39
C GLU A 41 2.52 -4.36 -17.42
N GLU A 42 2.13 -3.10 -17.24
CA GLU A 42 3.07 -1.98 -17.15
C GLU A 42 3.91 -2.04 -15.87
N GLU A 43 3.30 -2.40 -14.74
CA GLU A 43 4.02 -2.65 -13.48
C GLU A 43 5.07 -3.75 -13.63
N ALA A 44 4.70 -4.87 -14.27
CA ALA A 44 5.62 -5.99 -14.50
C ALA A 44 6.79 -5.58 -15.41
N LYS A 45 6.54 -4.75 -16.44
CA LYS A 45 7.59 -4.21 -17.32
C LYS A 45 8.55 -3.30 -16.55
N ALA A 46 8.03 -2.38 -15.73
CA ALA A 46 8.85 -1.50 -14.90
C ALA A 46 9.70 -2.30 -13.91
N ALA A 47 9.10 -3.25 -13.19
CA ALA A 47 9.81 -4.13 -12.25
C ALA A 47 10.92 -4.93 -12.94
N THR A 48 10.66 -5.44 -14.14
CA THR A 48 11.67 -6.16 -14.95
C THR A 48 12.88 -5.28 -15.24
N LYS A 49 12.68 -4.01 -15.57
CA LYS A 49 13.78 -3.06 -15.81
C LYS A 49 14.58 -2.83 -14.54
N VAL A 50 13.94 -2.52 -13.41
CA VAL A 50 14.61 -2.34 -12.11
C VAL A 50 15.52 -3.53 -11.77
N LEU A 51 14.99 -4.75 -11.89
CA LEU A 51 15.75 -5.96 -11.61
C LEU A 51 16.92 -6.13 -12.60
N ARG A 52 16.70 -5.84 -13.88
CA ARG A 52 17.72 -5.95 -14.92
C ARG A 52 18.85 -4.95 -14.74
N GLU A 53 18.55 -3.68 -14.44
CA GLU A 53 19.57 -2.66 -14.16
C GLU A 53 20.41 -3.03 -12.94
N GLY A 54 19.74 -3.48 -11.87
CA GLY A 54 20.41 -3.92 -10.65
C GLY A 54 21.44 -5.03 -10.90
N VAL A 55 21.16 -5.92 -11.86
CA VAL A 55 22.06 -7.01 -12.29
C VAL A 55 23.13 -6.52 -13.28
N LEU A 56 22.73 -5.81 -14.33
CA LEU A 56 23.63 -5.42 -15.42
C LEU A 56 24.50 -4.20 -15.09
N LYS A 57 24.18 -3.46 -14.02
CA LYS A 57 24.87 -2.22 -13.60
C LYS A 57 24.96 -1.18 -14.72
N LYS A 58 23.92 -1.14 -15.56
CA LYS A 58 23.72 -0.13 -16.61
C LYS A 58 22.28 0.34 -16.58
N ASP A 59 22.07 1.53 -17.12
CA ASP A 59 20.76 2.13 -17.30
C ASP A 59 19.93 1.34 -18.34
N GLU A 60 18.70 0.98 -17.99
CA GLU A 60 17.65 0.36 -18.82
C GLU A 60 16.35 1.19 -18.76
N GLY A 61 16.42 2.42 -18.26
CA GLY A 61 15.30 3.34 -18.06
C GLY A 61 14.24 2.82 -17.09
N ALA A 62 14.65 2.32 -15.92
CA ALA A 62 13.77 1.89 -14.84
C ALA A 62 13.10 3.07 -14.16
N ASP A 63 13.84 4.16 -13.90
CA ASP A 63 13.30 5.35 -13.25
C ASP A 63 12.15 5.95 -14.08
N GLU A 64 12.31 6.11 -15.40
CA GLU A 64 11.24 6.63 -16.28
C GLU A 64 10.08 5.65 -16.43
N ALA A 65 10.30 4.35 -16.21
CA ALA A 65 9.24 3.36 -16.21
C ALA A 65 8.43 3.42 -14.91
N ILE A 66 9.09 3.60 -13.77
CA ILE A 66 8.45 3.83 -12.47
C ILE A 66 7.66 5.14 -12.50
N ASP A 67 8.22 6.18 -13.11
CA ASP A 67 7.60 7.52 -13.13
C ASP A 67 6.25 7.60 -13.82
N LYS A 68 5.95 6.63 -14.68
CA LYS A 68 4.67 6.54 -15.40
C LYS A 68 3.61 5.79 -14.62
N LEU A 69 3.99 5.07 -13.57
CA LEU A 69 3.05 4.28 -12.78
C LEU A 69 2.30 5.15 -11.77
N PRO A 70 1.06 4.78 -11.41
CA PRO A 70 0.33 5.42 -10.32
C PRO A 70 1.13 5.31 -9.01
N ASP A 71 1.38 6.45 -8.36
CA ASP A 71 2.14 6.51 -7.12
C ASP A 71 1.42 7.42 -6.12
N ARG A 72 1.19 6.90 -4.90
CA ARG A 72 0.50 7.62 -3.82
C ARG A 72 1.42 8.62 -3.09
N THR A 73 2.72 8.56 -3.32
CA THR A 73 3.74 9.36 -2.63
C THR A 73 4.17 10.59 -3.40
N ARG A 74 3.73 10.73 -4.65
CA ARG A 74 4.03 11.86 -5.52
C ARG A 74 2.90 12.87 -5.45
N ASP A 75 3.26 14.13 -5.29
CA ASP A 75 2.31 15.23 -5.49
C ASP A 75 1.93 15.27 -6.98
N LEU A 76 0.63 15.28 -7.27
CA LEU A 76 0.08 15.39 -8.64
C LEU A 76 0.33 16.77 -9.25
#